data_AF-A0A5N7ZJ04-F1
#
_entry.id   AF-A0A5N7ZJ04-F1
#
_cell.length_a   1.000
_cell.length_b   1.000
_cell.length_c   1.000
_cell.angle_alpha   90.00
_cell.angle_beta   90.00
_cell.angle_gamma   90.00
#
_symmetry.space_group_name_H-M   'P 1'
#
loop_
_entity.id
_entity.type
_entity.pdbx_description
1 polymer ?
#
loop_
_entity_poly.entity_id
_entity_poly.type
_entity_poly.pdbx_seq_one_letter_code
_entity_poly.pdbx_strand_id
1 'polypeptide(L)'
;MPVGSLKQLLALTGEERNKEGLQPGIPYDSTDNQLREWLLAARLATKELNNAELKIAIKGDAKEEYPTVKRVIDILQKQKVNRFFLVTGLRSEDF
;
A
#
# COMPACT_ATOMS: atom_id res chain seq x y z
N MET A 1 0.04 6.88 4.02
CA MET A 1 -0.42 7.62 5.20
C MET A 1 -0.10 6.88 6.49
N PRO A 2 0.62 7.52 7.43
CA PRO A 2 0.71 7.05 8.80
C PRO A 2 -0.67 7.08 9.49
N VAL A 3 -0.94 6.15 10.40
CA VAL A 3 -2.24 6.01 11.09
C VAL A 3 -2.57 7.26 11.92
N GLY A 4 -1.57 7.90 12.55
CA GLY A 4 -1.76 9.13 13.33
C GLY A 4 -2.32 10.31 12.52
N SER A 5 -1.99 10.41 11.23
CA SER A 5 -2.48 11.46 10.33
C SER A 5 -3.86 11.17 9.73
N LEU A 6 -4.37 9.95 9.88
CA LEU A 6 -5.62 9.50 9.24
C LEU A 6 -6.83 10.34 9.67
N LYS A 7 -6.92 10.70 10.96
CA LYS A 7 -8.03 11.51 11.51
C LYS A 7 -8.12 12.88 10.86
N GLN A 8 -6.98 13.52 10.60
CA GLN A 8 -6.90 14.82 9.94
C GLN A 8 -7.30 14.70 8.46
N LEU A 9 -6.81 13.67 7.77
CA LEU A 9 -7.19 13.41 6.38
C LEU A 9 -8.70 13.18 6.22
N LEU A 10 -9.31 12.37 7.08
CA LEU A 10 -10.75 12.07 7.03
C LEU A 10 -11.65 13.28 7.35
N ALA A 11 -11.12 14.31 8.00
CA ALA A 11 -11.84 15.56 8.26
C ALA A 11 -11.84 16.53 7.06
N LEU A 12 -10.98 16.30 6.05
CA LEU A 12 -10.86 17.15 4.88
C LEU A 12 -11.83 16.75 3.76
N THR A 13 -12.19 17.73 2.93
CA THR A 13 -13.06 17.52 1.77
C THR A 13 -12.43 16.57 0.74
N GLY A 14 -13.24 16.01 -0.15
CA GLY A 14 -12.75 15.07 -1.18
C GLY A 14 -11.68 15.67 -2.10
N GLU A 15 -11.81 16.95 -2.43
CA GLU A 15 -10.85 17.69 -3.26
C GLU A 15 -9.54 17.96 -2.50
N GLU A 16 -9.63 18.35 -1.23
CA GLU A 16 -8.44 18.57 -0.40
C GLU A 16 -7.64 17.28 -0.18
N ARG A 17 -8.31 16.16 0.11
CA ARG A 17 -7.67 14.85 0.27
C ARG A 17 -6.87 14.39 -0.96
N ASN A 18 -7.21 14.88 -2.15
CA ASN A 18 -6.56 14.54 -3.41
C ASN A 18 -5.42 15.49 -3.80
N LYS A 19 -5.13 16.54 -3.01
CA LYS A 19 -4.00 17.45 -3.28
C LYS A 19 -2.67 16.67 -3.19
N GLU A 20 -1.82 16.87 -4.20
CA GLU A 20 -0.47 16.29 -4.23
C GLU A 20 0.33 16.71 -3.00
N GLY A 21 1.17 15.80 -2.48
CA GLY A 21 1.97 16.02 -1.27
C GLY A 21 1.20 15.94 0.06
N LEU A 22 -0.12 16.15 0.09
CA LEU A 22 -0.95 15.86 1.26
C LEU A 22 -1.02 14.34 1.55
N GLN A 23 -0.71 13.54 0.52
CA GLN A 23 -0.50 12.08 0.38
C GLN A 23 0.85 11.44 0.76
N PRO A 24 1.53 11.66 1.90
CA PRO A 24 2.75 10.90 2.22
C PRO A 24 2.49 9.40 2.37
N GLY A 25 3.54 8.62 2.13
CA GLY A 25 3.51 7.15 2.08
C GLY A 25 3.06 6.47 3.39
N ILE A 26 2.83 5.16 3.34
CA ILE A 26 2.68 4.35 4.55
C ILE A 26 4.09 3.98 5.02
N PRO A 27 4.51 4.23 6.27
CA PRO A 27 5.82 3.81 6.74
C PRO A 27 5.90 2.27 6.81
N TYR A 28 7.02 1.73 6.36
CA TYR A 28 7.26 0.30 6.16
C TYR A 28 8.68 -0.12 6.56
N ASP A 29 9.41 0.73 7.30
CA ASP A 29 10.79 0.47 7.70
C ASP A 29 10.87 -0.59 8.81
N SER A 30 12.09 -0.84 9.32
CA SER A 30 12.33 -1.78 10.40
C SER A 30 11.80 -1.33 11.76
N THR A 31 11.54 -0.04 11.94
CA THR A 31 11.30 0.61 13.24
C THR A 31 9.82 0.98 13.43
N ASP A 32 9.12 1.33 12.34
CA ASP A 32 7.71 1.73 12.30
C ASP A 32 7.00 1.12 11.06
N ASN A 33 6.75 -0.19 11.13
CA ASN A 33 6.09 -0.93 10.05
C ASN A 33 4.56 -0.85 10.13
N GLN A 34 3.98 0.31 9.81
CA GLN A 34 2.53 0.49 9.79
C GLN A 34 1.86 -0.19 8.59
N LEU A 35 2.61 -0.49 7.52
CA LEU A 35 2.12 -1.29 6.38
C LEU A 35 1.50 -2.62 6.85
N ARG A 36 2.09 -3.24 7.88
CA ARG A 36 1.57 -4.46 8.53
C ARG A 36 0.16 -4.27 9.08
N GLU A 37 -0.06 -3.20 9.83
CA GLU A 37 -1.33 -2.92 10.50
C GLU A 37 -2.41 -2.52 9.49
N TRP A 38 -2.03 -1.72 8.48
CA TRP A 38 -2.90 -1.40 7.34
C TRP A 38 -3.37 -2.66 6.59
N LEU A 39 -2.47 -3.64 6.38
CA LEU A 39 -2.83 -4.90 5.72
C LEU A 39 -3.79 -5.75 6.57
N LEU A 40 -3.60 -5.77 7.89
CA LEU A 40 -4.47 -6.49 8.82
C LEU A 40 -5.86 -5.85 8.86
N ALA A 41 -5.94 -4.53 9.02
CA ALA A 41 -7.19 -3.78 8.98
C ALA A 41 -7.95 -3.96 7.66
N ALA A 42 -7.25 -3.86 6.51
CA ALA A 42 -7.86 -4.07 5.20
C ALA A 42 -8.42 -5.49 5.01
N ARG A 43 -7.75 -6.52 5.56
CA ARG A 43 -8.23 -7.91 5.53
C ARG A 43 -9.47 -8.10 6.38
N LEU A 44 -9.50 -7.51 7.59
CA LEU A 44 -10.67 -7.56 8.47
C LEU A 44 -11.87 -6.87 7.80
N ALA A 45 -11.72 -5.61 7.37
CA ALA A 45 -12.78 -4.86 6.71
C ALA A 45 -13.31 -5.55 5.43
N THR A 46 -12.44 -6.14 4.60
CA THR A 46 -12.88 -6.87 3.40
C THR A 46 -13.67 -8.14 3.75
N LYS A 47 -13.27 -8.83 4.82
CA LYS A 47 -13.98 -10.02 5.30
C LYS A 47 -15.33 -9.65 5.93
N GLU A 48 -15.42 -8.55 6.68
CA GLU A 48 -16.67 -8.10 7.29
C GLU A 48 -17.67 -7.56 6.26
N LEU A 49 -17.21 -6.78 5.28
CA LEU A 49 -18.08 -6.14 4.28
C LEU A 49 -18.48 -7.11 3.14
N ASN A 50 -17.53 -7.89 2.63
CA ASN A 50 -17.70 -8.66 1.40
C ASN A 50 -17.60 -10.18 1.60
N ASN A 51 -17.36 -10.65 2.83
CA ASN A 51 -17.10 -12.06 3.17
C ASN A 51 -16.06 -12.76 2.27
N ALA A 52 -15.08 -12.00 1.77
CA ALA A 52 -14.11 -12.42 0.77
C ALA A 52 -12.68 -12.22 1.25
N GLU A 53 -11.73 -12.97 0.68
CA GLU A 53 -10.31 -12.73 0.87
C GLU A 53 -9.86 -11.45 0.13
N LEU A 54 -9.13 -10.58 0.83
CA LEU A 54 -8.54 -9.38 0.24
C LEU A 54 -7.57 -9.74 -0.90
N LYS A 55 -7.83 -9.21 -2.10
CA LYS A 55 -6.92 -9.25 -3.24
C LYS A 55 -6.07 -7.98 -3.22
N ILE A 56 -4.74 -8.13 -3.27
CA ILE A 56 -3.79 -7.01 -3.26
C ILE A 56 -3.11 -6.91 -4.63
N ALA A 57 -2.98 -5.67 -5.12
CA ALA A 57 -2.16 -5.35 -6.27
C ALA A 57 -1.00 -4.44 -5.82
N ILE A 58 0.23 -4.83 -6.14
CA ILE A 58 1.43 -4.01 -6.00
C ILE A 58 1.66 -3.35 -7.35
N LYS A 59 1.52 -2.02 -7.45
CA LYS A 59 1.90 -1.29 -8.66
C LYS A 59 3.34 -0.79 -8.51
N GLY A 60 4.23 -1.23 -9.40
CA GLY A 60 5.62 -0.74 -9.46
C GLY A 60 5.80 0.20 -10.66
N ASP A 61 6.45 1.33 -10.43
CA ASP A 61 6.90 2.20 -11.52
C ASP A 61 8.18 1.64 -12.18
N ALA A 62 8.44 1.99 -13.45
CA ALA A 62 9.60 1.52 -14.18
C ALA A 62 10.95 2.02 -13.62
N LYS A 63 10.93 3.04 -12.75
CA LYS A 63 12.12 3.58 -12.06
C LYS A 63 12.35 2.98 -10.66
N GLU A 64 11.42 2.17 -10.13
CA GLU A 64 11.52 1.64 -8.77
C GLU A 64 12.52 0.48 -8.69
N GLU A 65 13.44 0.53 -7.74
CA GLU A 65 14.47 -0.51 -7.62
C GLU A 65 13.92 -1.82 -7.03
N TYR A 66 14.40 -2.95 -7.53
CA TYR A 66 14.02 -4.28 -7.05
C TYR A 66 14.11 -4.47 -5.52
N PRO A 67 15.12 -3.93 -4.79
CA PRO A 67 15.18 -4.01 -3.33
C PRO A 67 13.96 -3.41 -2.62
N THR A 68 13.37 -2.32 -3.13
CA THR A 68 12.14 -1.73 -2.55
C THR A 68 10.96 -2.68 -2.71
N VAL A 69 10.74 -3.17 -3.93
CA VAL A 69 9.66 -4.12 -4.24
C VAL A 69 9.81 -5.40 -3.42
N LYS A 70 11.04 -5.91 -3.27
CA LYS A 70 11.33 -7.08 -2.43
C LYS A 70 10.95 -6.85 -0.96
N ARG A 71 11.26 -5.68 -0.37
CA ARG A 71 10.86 -5.37 1.01
C ARG A 71 9.34 -5.44 1.20
N VAL A 72 8.56 -4.89 0.25
CA VAL A 72 7.09 -4.95 0.29
C VAL A 72 6.60 -6.41 0.22
N ILE A 73 7.18 -7.22 -0.68
CA ILE A 73 6.87 -8.65 -0.78
C ILE A 73 7.23 -9.40 0.51
N ASP A 74 8.39 -9.14 1.11
CA ASP A 74 8.82 -9.75 2.37
C ASP A 74 7.84 -9.42 3.53
N ILE A 75 7.27 -8.20 3.57
CA ILE A 75 6.26 -7.81 4.57
C ILE A 75 4.94 -8.56 4.36
N LEU A 76 4.47 -8.66 3.11
CA LEU A 76 3.26 -9.43 2.76
C LEU A 76 3.42 -10.92 3.13
N GLN A 77 4.56 -11.53 2.80
CA GLN A 77 4.87 -12.92 3.15
C GLN A 77 4.93 -13.14 4.67
N LYS A 78 5.49 -12.20 5.44
CA LYS A 78 5.46 -12.22 6.93
C LYS A 78 4.04 -12.17 7.52
N GLN A 79 3.03 -11.81 6.75
CA GLN A 79 1.61 -11.87 7.12
C GLN A 79 0.84 -13.02 6.45
N LYS A 80 1.56 -13.98 5.86
CA LYS A 80 1.04 -15.13 5.09
C LYS A 80 0.20 -14.70 3.87
N VAL A 81 0.48 -13.53 3.30
CA VAL A 81 -0.17 -13.02 2.09
C VAL A 81 0.70 -13.35 0.88
N ASN A 82 0.45 -14.52 0.31
CA ASN A 82 1.24 -15.07 -0.80
C ASN A 82 0.55 -14.92 -2.17
N ARG A 83 -0.68 -14.37 -2.21
CA ARG A 83 -1.47 -14.14 -3.42
C ARG A 83 -1.65 -12.64 -3.63
N PHE A 84 -0.85 -12.07 -4.54
CA PHE A 84 -0.90 -10.67 -4.93
C PHE A 84 -0.65 -10.55 -6.44
N PHE A 85 -1.17 -9.49 -7.04
CA PHE A 85 -0.89 -9.12 -8.42
C PHE A 85 0.26 -8.12 -8.43
N LEU A 86 1.34 -8.39 -9.17
CA LEU A 86 2.39 -7.41 -9.43
C LEU A 86 2.12 -6.77 -10.78
N VAL A 87 1.84 -5.47 -10.79
CA VAL A 87 1.57 -4.67 -12.01
C VAL A 87 2.72 -3.70 -12.17
N THR A 88 3.71 -4.06 -12.98
CA THR A 88 4.78 -3.15 -13.38
C THR A 88 4.35 -2.34 -14.60
N GLY A 89 4.68 -1.05 -14.63
CA GLY A 89 4.66 -0.31 -15.88
C GLY A 89 5.59 -0.96 -16.90
N LEU A 90 5.10 -1.27 -18.10
CA LEU A 90 5.99 -1.63 -19.21
C LEU A 90 6.85 -0.41 -19.54
N ARG A 91 8.15 -0.63 -19.74
CA ARG A 91 9.09 0.42 -20.11
C ARG A 91 8.94 0.71 -21.61
N SER A 92 7.89 1.45 -21.98
CA SER A 92 7.66 1.90 -23.35
C SER A 92 8.69 2.97 -23.74
N GLU A 93 9.69 2.51 -24.50
CA GLU A 93 10.46 3.24 -25.51
C GLU A 93 11.20 4.53 -25.09
N ASP A 94 12.52 4.36 -24.95
CA ASP A 94 13.51 5.31 -25.48
C ASP A 94 14.49 4.48 -26.34
N PHE A 95 14.03 4.21 -27.56
CA PHE A 95 14.73 4.53 -28.80
C PHE A 95 13.94 5.65 -29.47
#